data_AF-A0A7J2KF79-F1
#
_entry.id   AF-A0A7J2KF79-F1
#
_cell.length_a   1.000
_cell.length_b   1.000
_cell.length_c   1.000
_cell.angle_alpha   90.00
_cell.angle_beta   90.00
_cell.angle_gamma   90.00
#
_symmetry.space_group_name_H-M   'P 1'
#
loop_
_entity.id
_entity.type
_entity.pdbx_description
1 polymer ?
#
loop_
_entity_poly.entity_id
_entity_poly.type
_entity_poly.pdbx_seq_one_letter_code
_entity_poly.pdbx_strand_id
1 'polypeptide(L)'
;MLTIKKQLSSERKELDEFIREQMKIFREIALKVKDYFDAFLMEAGMDDLDQVDKSFYYAFILEISRSIFINWSVYSRRKEEHRNKSM
;
A
#
# COMPACT_ATOMS: atom_id res chain seq x y z
N MET A 1 7.97 15.19 34.65
CA MET A 1 8.34 15.81 33.35
C MET A 1 9.25 14.91 32.50
N LEU A 2 10.29 14.28 33.06
CA LEU A 2 11.14 13.30 32.37
C LEU A 2 10.37 12.06 31.85
N THR A 3 9.42 11.55 32.64
CA THR A 3 8.59 10.38 32.30
C THR A 3 7.71 10.63 31.08
N ILE A 4 7.10 11.82 31.00
CA ILE A 4 6.22 12.22 29.88
C ILE A 4 7.03 12.35 28.57
N LYS A 5 8.22 12.95 28.61
CA LYS A 5 9.09 13.04 27.42
C LYS A 5 9.55 11.67 26.92
N LYS A 6 9.83 10.74 27.84
CA LYS A 6 10.24 9.37 27.48
C LYS A 6 9.10 8.60 26.82
N GLN A 7 7.87 8.75 27.32
CA GLN A 7 6.68 8.11 26.77
C GLN A 7 6.30 8.67 25.38
N LEU A 8 6.33 10.00 25.21
CA LEU A 8 6.15 10.64 23.90
C LEU A 8 7.22 10.20 22.88
N SER A 9 8.44 9.94 23.34
CA SER A 9 9.51 9.44 22.48
C SER A 9 9.31 7.98 22.09
N SER A 10 8.72 7.13 22.94
CA SER A 10 8.43 5.73 22.58
C SER A 10 7.26 5.64 21.61
N GLU A 11 6.19 6.40 21.84
CA GLU A 11 5.01 6.45 20.96
C GLU A 11 5.39 6.90 19.54
N ARG A 12 6.31 7.86 19.39
CA ARG A 12 6.83 8.27 18.07
C ARG A 12 7.58 7.15 17.35
N LYS A 13 8.40 6.38 18.08
CA LYS A 13 9.15 5.26 17.49
C LYS A 13 8.23 4.15 17.02
N GLU A 14 7.24 3.81 17.85
CA GLU A 14 6.22 2.81 17.50
C GLU A 14 5.42 3.23 16.27
N LEU A 15 5.03 4.51 16.19
CA LEU A 15 4.37 5.06 14.99
C LEU A 15 5.27 4.98 13.75
N ASP A 16 6.54 5.36 13.86
CA ASP A 16 7.48 5.30 12.74
C ASP A 16 7.69 3.87 12.25
N GLU A 17 7.80 2.90 13.17
CA GLU A 17 7.91 1.48 12.85
C GLU A 17 6.65 0.98 12.15
N PHE A 18 5.47 1.28 12.70
CA PHE A 18 4.19 0.96 12.08
C PHE A 18 4.08 1.51 10.66
N ILE A 19 4.39 2.80 10.46
CA ILE A 19 4.38 3.44 9.14
C ILE A 19 5.34 2.72 8.18
N ARG A 20 6.56 2.39 8.62
CA ARG A 20 7.54 1.66 7.79
C ARG A 20 7.01 0.31 7.35
N GLU A 21 6.35 -0.43 8.23
CA GLU A 21 5.74 -1.71 7.88
C GLU A 21 4.61 -1.56 6.87
N GLN A 22 3.72 -0.57 7.07
CA GLN A 22 2.64 -0.28 6.12
C GLN A 22 3.22 0.12 4.74
N MET A 23 4.28 0.93 4.72
CA MET A 23 4.92 1.38 3.48
C MET A 23 5.60 0.25 2.70
N LYS A 24 6.09 -0.81 3.36
CA LYS A 24 6.61 -2.01 2.67
C LYS A 24 5.51 -2.70 1.87
N ILE A 25 4.37 -2.94 2.52
CA ILE A 25 3.21 -3.59 1.88
C ILE A 25 2.67 -2.71 0.75
N PHE A 26 2.53 -1.41 0.98
CA PHE A 26 2.09 -0.46 -0.05
C PHE A 26 3.03 -0.47 -1.26
N ARG A 27 4.36 -0.46 -1.05
CA ARG A 27 5.35 -0.53 -2.13
C ARG A 27 5.19 -1.79 -2.97
N GLU A 28 5.00 -2.94 -2.34
CA GLU A 28 4.80 -4.21 -3.06
C GLU A 28 3.51 -4.19 -3.90
N ILE A 29 2.43 -3.65 -3.36
CA ILE A 29 1.17 -3.46 -4.08
C ILE A 29 1.39 -2.52 -5.26
N ALA A 30 2.02 -1.37 -5.05
CA ALA A 30 2.19 -0.35 -6.10
C ALA A 30 3.03 -0.85 -7.28
N LEU A 31 4.08 -1.62 -7.01
CA LEU A 31 4.88 -2.24 -8.07
C LEU A 31 4.07 -3.26 -8.86
N LYS A 32 3.28 -4.11 -8.18
CA LYS A 32 2.39 -5.07 -8.87
C LYS A 32 1.32 -4.36 -9.69
N VAL A 33 0.69 -3.33 -9.14
CA VAL A 33 -0.31 -2.52 -9.84
C VAL A 33 0.28 -1.89 -11.08
N LYS A 34 1.47 -1.30 -10.98
CA LYS A 34 2.21 -0.77 -12.12
C LYS A 34 2.37 -1.82 -13.21
N ASP A 35 2.89 -3.00 -12.86
CA ASP A 35 3.15 -4.07 -13.83
C ASP A 35 1.86 -4.55 -14.51
N TYR A 36 0.77 -4.70 -13.74
CA TYR A 36 -0.54 -5.07 -14.31
C TYR A 36 -1.11 -3.98 -15.22
N PHE A 37 -0.95 -2.71 -14.85
CA PHE A 37 -1.47 -1.61 -15.62
C PHE A 37 -0.67 -1.41 -16.92
N ASP A 38 0.64 -1.56 -16.88
CA ASP A 38 1.49 -1.52 -18.08
C ASP A 38 1.13 -2.64 -19.05
N ALA A 39 0.93 -3.86 -18.55
CA ALA A 39 0.48 -4.99 -19.37
C ALA A 39 -0.90 -4.72 -19.99
N PHE A 40 -1.84 -4.19 -19.22
CA PHE A 40 -3.16 -3.80 -19.71
C PHE A 40 -3.10 -2.74 -20.82
N LEU A 41 -2.27 -1.71 -20.66
CA LEU A 41 -2.11 -0.67 -21.68
C LEU A 41 -1.49 -1.23 -22.97
N MET A 42 -0.50 -2.11 -22.85
CA MET A 42 0.10 -2.80 -23.99
C MET A 42 -0.92 -3.68 -24.71
N GLU A 43 -1.72 -4.47 -23.98
CA GLU A 43 -2.80 -5.29 -24.54
C GLU A 43 -3.87 -4.46 -25.25
N ALA A 44 -4.13 -3.24 -24.78
CA ALA A 44 -5.08 -2.31 -25.37
C ALA A 44 -4.53 -1.57 -26.61
N GLY A 45 -3.27 -1.79 -27.01
CA GLY A 45 -2.62 -1.03 -28.07
C GLY A 45 -2.39 0.44 -27.71
N MET A 46 -2.19 0.71 -26.41
CA MET A 46 -1.85 2.02 -25.84
C MET A 46 -0.36 2.06 -25.43
N ASP A 47 0.48 1.51 -26.28
CA ASP A 47 1.93 1.35 -26.12
C ASP A 47 2.69 2.69 -26.19
N ASP A 48 2.06 3.75 -26.71
CA ASP A 48 2.60 5.10 -26.78
C ASP A 48 2.36 5.88 -25.47
N LEU A 49 2.86 5.30 -24.36
CA LEU A 49 2.76 5.82 -22.99
C LEU A 49 3.34 7.24 -22.82
N ASP A 50 4.17 7.70 -23.75
CA ASP A 50 4.69 9.07 -23.80
C ASP A 50 3.58 10.12 -24.02
N GLN A 51 2.39 9.70 -24.47
CA GLN A 51 1.21 10.58 -24.61
C GLN A 51 0.33 10.66 -23.36
N VAL A 52 0.51 9.75 -22.40
CA VAL A 52 -0.22 9.79 -21.13
C VAL A 52 0.52 10.73 -20.19
N ASP A 53 -0.17 11.76 -19.67
CA ASP A 53 0.40 12.65 -18.65
C ASP A 53 0.97 11.81 -17.49
N LYS A 54 2.27 11.91 -17.25
CA LYS A 54 2.97 11.18 -16.18
C LYS A 54 2.30 11.39 -14.82
N SER A 55 1.73 12.58 -14.61
CA SER A 55 0.99 12.92 -13.39
C SER A 55 -0.28 12.07 -13.25
N PHE A 56 -1.02 11.86 -14.35
CA PHE A 56 -2.18 10.98 -14.39
C PHE A 56 -1.78 9.53 -14.13
N TYR A 57 -0.75 9.04 -14.82
CA TYR A 57 -0.26 7.67 -14.65
C TYR A 57 0.12 7.37 -13.19
N TYR A 58 0.89 8.25 -12.56
CA TYR A 58 1.26 8.09 -11.15
C TYR A 58 0.06 8.21 -10.21
N ALA A 59 -0.83 9.18 -10.44
CA ALA A 59 -2.04 9.34 -9.64
C ALA A 59 -2.92 8.08 -9.71
N PHE A 60 -3.05 7.49 -10.89
CA PHE A 60 -3.83 6.28 -11.11
C PHE A 60 -3.24 5.08 -10.38
N ILE A 61 -1.92 4.84 -10.50
CA ILE A 61 -1.23 3.78 -9.76
C ILE A 61 -1.42 3.96 -8.26
N LEU A 62 -1.23 5.17 -7.74
CA LEU A 62 -1.37 5.44 -6.29
C LEU A 62 -2.80 5.20 -5.82
N GLU A 63 -3.81 5.60 -6.59
CA GLU A 63 -5.21 5.46 -6.22
C GLU A 63 -5.66 3.99 -6.20
N ILE A 64 -5.28 3.21 -7.21
CA ILE A 64 -5.52 1.76 -7.21
C ILE A 64 -4.77 1.09 -6.06
N SER A 65 -3.51 1.45 -5.85
CA SER A 65 -2.67 0.87 -4.79
C SER A 65 -3.26 1.13 -3.42
N ARG A 66 -3.76 2.34 -3.17
CA ARG A 66 -4.44 2.72 -1.93
C ARG A 66 -5.70 1.87 -1.71
N SER A 67 -6.52 1.69 -2.75
CA SER A 67 -7.74 0.89 -2.68
C SER A 67 -7.45 -0.59 -2.38
N ILE A 68 -6.46 -1.18 -3.07
CA ILE A 68 -6.03 -2.56 -2.83
C ILE A 68 -5.45 -2.71 -1.43
N PHE A 69 -4.62 -1.77 -0.98
CA PHE A 69 -4.04 -1.80 0.35
C PHE A 69 -5.11 -1.86 1.45
N ILE A 70 -6.13 -1.00 1.38
CA ILE A 70 -7.24 -0.99 2.35
C ILE A 70 -8.00 -2.34 2.33
N ASN A 71 -8.33 -2.82 1.14
CA ASN A 71 -9.07 -4.08 0.97
C ASN A 71 -8.26 -5.29 1.47
N TRP A 72 -6.95 -5.31 1.20
CA TRP A 72 -6.03 -6.32 1.69
C TRP A 72 -5.95 -6.32 3.21
N SER A 73 -5.86 -5.15 3.85
CA SER A 73 -5.87 -5.05 5.32
C SER A 73 -7.16 -5.62 5.92
N VAL A 74 -8.32 -5.37 5.30
CA VAL A 74 -9.60 -5.93 5.75
C VAL A 74 -9.63 -7.45 5.57
N TYR A 75 -9.25 -7.94 4.39
CA TYR A 75 -9.21 -9.36 4.08
C TYR A 75 -8.27 -10.13 5.02
N SER A 76 -7.08 -9.59 5.28
CA SER A 76 -6.06 -10.23 6.12
C SER A 76 -6.55 -10.43 7.55
N ARG A 77 -7.18 -9.41 8.15
CA ARG A 77 -7.79 -9.52 9.50
C ARG A 77 -8.86 -10.60 9.54
N ARG A 78 -9.79 -10.61 8.58
CA ARG A 78 -10.83 -11.65 8.51
C ARG A 78 -10.24 -13.05 8.37
N LYS A 79 -9.20 -13.20 7.53
CA LYS A 79 -8.52 -14.48 7.33
C LYS A 79 -7.80 -14.96 8.61
N GLU A 80 -7.23 -14.06 9.40
CA GLU A 80 -6.64 -14.37 10.70
C GLU A 80 -7.70 -14.79 11.72
N GLU A 81 -8.81 -14.06 11.82
CA GLU A 81 -9.94 -14.42 12.68
C GLU A 81 -10.50 -15.80 12.35
N HIS A 82 -10.63 -16.14 11.07
CA HIS A 82 -11.06 -17.47 10.64
C HIS A 82 -10.05 -18.57 11.00
N ARG A 83 -8.74 -18.31 10.86
CA ARG A 83 -7.70 -19.28 11.25
C ARG A 83 -7.70 -19.53 12.76
N ASN A 84 -7.86 -18.48 13.57
CA ASN A 84 -7.87 -18.59 15.03
C ASN A 84 -9.13 -19.28 15.59
N LYS A 85 -10.23 -19.32 14.82
CA LYS A 85 -11.47 -20.04 15.19
C LYS A 85 -11.46 -21.53 14.81
N SER A 86 -10.56 -21.94 13.92
CA SER A 86 -10.44 -23.33 13.44
C SER A 86 -9.32 -24.11 14.15
N MET A 87 -8.56 -23.45 15.02
CA MET A 87 -7.63 -24.07 15.98
C MET A 87 -8.32 -24.21 17.35
#